data_AF-A0A2I1HU58-F1
#
_entry.id   AF-A0A2I1HU58-F1
#
_cell.length_a   1.000
_cell.length_b   1.000
_cell.length_c   1.000
_cell.angle_alpha   90.00
_cell.angle_beta   90.00
_cell.angle_gamma   90.00
#
_symmetry.space_group_name_H-M   'P 1'
#
loop_
_entity.id
_entity.type
_entity.pdbx_description
1 polymer ?
#
loop_
_entity_poly.entity_id
_entity_poly.type
_entity_poly.pdbx_seq_one_letter_code
_entity_poly.pdbx_strand_id
1 'polypeptide(L)'
;MLIGPLEDNRQIARSNVHTSQEKQKQRYDAQISSRQYAIGEQVLLKNFRPKKLDTKWNGPYYIHDRRNNGTYQLRTIDGKIRAHVSMGDDVTRNLAHMIFVDI
;
A
#
# COMPACT_ATOMS: atom_id res chain seq x y z
N MET A 1 42.57 -20.60 -11.38
CA MET A 1 41.15 -20.94 -11.68
C MET A 1 40.46 -21.27 -10.36
N LEU A 2 39.68 -20.35 -9.80
CA LEU A 2 38.81 -20.63 -8.65
C LEU A 2 37.41 -20.87 -9.20
N ILE A 3 37.21 -22.04 -9.80
CA ILE A 3 35.98 -22.41 -10.51
C ILE A 3 35.40 -23.61 -9.77
N GLY A 4 34.33 -23.38 -9.02
CA GLY A 4 33.70 -24.40 -8.19
C GLY A 4 32.53 -23.79 -7.40
N PRO A 5 32.22 -24.27 -6.18
CA PRO A 5 30.93 -24.13 -5.48
C PRO A 5 30.41 -22.70 -5.27
N LEU A 6 31.26 -21.68 -5.40
CA LEU A 6 30.87 -20.27 -5.34
C LEU A 6 29.98 -19.83 -6.51
N GLU A 7 30.24 -20.32 -7.73
CA GLU A 7 29.43 -19.94 -8.89
C GLU A 7 28.09 -20.67 -8.91
N ASP A 8 28.08 -21.94 -8.52
CA ASP A 8 26.85 -22.72 -8.33
C ASP A 8 25.98 -22.11 -7.23
N ASN A 9 26.57 -21.72 -6.09
CA ASN A 9 25.84 -21.04 -5.02
C ASN A 9 25.26 -19.69 -5.45
N ARG A 10 25.98 -18.94 -6.29
CA ARG A 10 25.49 -17.67 -6.85
C ARG A 10 24.29 -17.91 -7.78
N GLN A 11 24.36 -18.94 -8.61
CA GLN A 11 23.29 -19.33 -9.52
C GLN A 11 22.04 -19.75 -8.73
N ILE A 12 22.20 -20.57 -7.69
CA ILE A 12 21.13 -21.00 -6.79
C ILE A 12 20.53 -19.79 -6.06
N ALA A 13 21.35 -18.90 -5.51
CA ALA A 13 20.89 -17.70 -4.83
C ALA A 13 20.06 -16.80 -5.75
N ARG A 14 20.52 -16.59 -7.01
CA ARG A 14 19.78 -15.82 -8.02
C ARG A 14 18.43 -16.45 -8.35
N SER A 15 18.40 -17.77 -8.55
CA SER A 15 17.16 -18.50 -8.82
C SER A 15 16.17 -18.35 -7.65
N ASN A 16 16.65 -18.50 -6.41
CA ASN A 16 15.81 -18.37 -5.22
C ASN A 16 15.26 -16.95 -5.06
N VAL A 17 16.07 -15.92 -5.32
CA VAL A 17 15.62 -14.53 -5.31
C VAL A 17 14.53 -14.31 -6.36
N HIS A 18 14.72 -14.80 -7.58
CA HIS A 18 13.74 -14.69 -8.66
C HIS A 18 12.41 -15.35 -8.28
N THR A 19 12.45 -16.62 -7.86
CA THR A 19 11.26 -17.36 -7.45
C THR A 19 10.56 -16.71 -6.26
N SER A 20 11.32 -16.14 -5.31
CA SER A 20 10.74 -15.41 -4.17
C SER A 20 10.03 -14.14 -4.61
N GLN A 21 10.63 -13.36 -5.52
CA GLN A 21 10.04 -12.16 -6.09
C GLN A 21 8.76 -12.47 -6.88
N GLU A 22 8.76 -13.53 -7.69
CA GLU A 22 7.57 -13.96 -8.43
C GLU A 22 6.44 -14.36 -7.49
N LYS A 23 6.72 -15.17 -6.46
CA LYS A 23 5.72 -15.55 -5.46
C LYS A 23 5.19 -14.35 -4.70
N GLN A 24 6.05 -13.38 -4.37
CA GLN A 24 5.63 -12.15 -3.70
C GLN A 24 4.70 -11.34 -4.59
N LYS A 25 5.03 -11.19 -5.89
CA LYS A 25 4.18 -10.51 -6.86
C LYS A 25 2.82 -11.21 -7.01
N GLN A 26 2.80 -12.52 -7.19
CA GLN A 26 1.56 -13.28 -7.33
C GLN A 26 0.64 -13.14 -6.11
N ARG A 27 1.20 -13.20 -4.90
CA ARG A 27 0.44 -12.99 -3.66
C ARG A 27 -0.11 -11.59 -3.56
N TYR A 28 0.70 -10.59 -3.91
CA TYR A 28 0.28 -9.20 -3.90
C TYR A 28 -0.84 -8.96 -4.93
N ASP A 29 -0.64 -9.36 -6.18
CA ASP A 29 -1.62 -9.23 -7.27
C ASP A 29 -2.95 -9.93 -6.93
N ALA A 30 -2.91 -11.10 -6.29
CA ALA A 30 -4.10 -11.81 -5.82
C ALA A 30 -4.83 -11.12 -4.65
N GLN A 31 -4.11 -10.33 -3.85
CA GLN A 31 -4.64 -9.63 -2.68
C GLN A 31 -5.11 -8.21 -2.99
N ILE A 32 -4.69 -7.63 -4.13
CA ILE A 32 -5.17 -6.32 -4.57
C ILE A 32 -6.67 -6.40 -4.85
N SER A 33 -7.46 -5.80 -3.96
CA SER A 33 -8.87 -5.52 -4.24
C SER A 33 -8.94 -4.30 -5.15
N SER A 34 -9.66 -4.39 -6.28
CA SER A 34 -9.94 -3.29 -7.20
C SER A 34 -10.92 -2.26 -6.60
N ARG A 35 -10.72 -1.91 -5.34
CA ARG A 35 -11.61 -1.04 -4.59
C ARG A 35 -11.48 0.39 -5.10
N GLN A 36 -12.56 0.87 -5.70
CA GLN A 36 -12.67 2.26 -6.16
C GLN A 36 -13.36 3.10 -5.10
N TYR A 37 -12.79 4.27 -4.81
CA TYR A 37 -13.37 5.24 -3.88
C TYR A 37 -14.13 6.33 -4.66
N ALA A 38 -15.28 6.73 -4.14
CA ALA A 38 -16.06 7.82 -4.73
C ALA A 38 -15.57 9.18 -4.24
N ILE A 39 -15.76 10.23 -5.05
CA ILE A 39 -15.50 11.62 -4.62
C ILE A 39 -16.40 11.94 -3.42
N GLY A 40 -15.83 12.55 -2.38
CA GLY A 40 -16.50 12.85 -1.11
C GLY A 40 -16.46 11.71 -0.09
N GLU A 41 -15.99 10.51 -0.45
CA GLU A 41 -15.90 9.38 0.47
C GLU A 41 -14.84 9.61 1.55
N GLN A 42 -15.17 9.25 2.80
CA GLN A 42 -14.25 9.36 3.92
C GLN A 42 -13.29 8.16 3.94
N VAL A 43 -12.00 8.46 3.92
CA VAL A 43 -10.91 7.49 3.91
C VAL A 43 -9.86 7.81 4.97
N LEU A 44 -9.11 6.80 5.36
CA LEU A 44 -7.90 6.92 6.16
C LEU A 44 -6.69 6.69 5.26
N LEU A 45 -5.60 7.42 5.51
CA LEU A 45 -4.36 7.31 4.78
C LEU A 45 -3.33 6.52 5.58
N LYS A 46 -2.65 5.57 4.98
CA LYS A 46 -1.61 4.77 5.62
C LYS A 46 -0.47 5.65 6.13
N ASN A 47 -0.01 5.37 7.34
CA ASN A 47 1.23 5.91 7.87
C ASN A 47 2.39 5.05 7.35
N PHE A 48 3.22 5.62 6.48
CA PHE A 48 4.37 4.92 5.90
C PHE A 48 5.58 4.85 6.83
N ARG A 49 5.63 5.69 7.86
CA ARG A 49 6.74 5.74 8.83
C ARG A 49 6.19 5.77 10.26
N PRO A 50 5.43 4.74 10.69
CA PRO A 50 4.93 4.69 12.05
C PRO A 50 6.10 4.45 13.01
N LYS A 51 6.16 5.20 14.11
CA LYS A 51 6.94 4.79 15.29
C LYS A 51 6.18 3.67 16.03
N LYS A 52 6.85 2.99 16.97
CA LYS A 52 6.34 1.80 17.67
C LYS A 52 4.94 1.98 18.30
N LEU A 53 4.55 3.21 18.64
CA LEU A 53 3.25 3.55 19.24
C LEU A 53 2.38 4.48 18.35
N ASP A 54 2.80 4.74 17.11
CA ASP A 54 2.01 5.57 16.20
C ASP A 54 0.89 4.74 15.56
N THR A 55 -0.24 5.39 15.33
CA THR A 55 -1.34 4.79 14.58
C THR A 55 -0.88 4.47 13.14
N LYS A 56 -1.23 3.27 12.67
CA LYS A 56 -0.97 2.81 11.29
C LYS A 56 -1.69 3.65 10.24
N TRP A 57 -2.75 4.36 10.62
CA TRP A 57 -3.63 5.12 9.75
C TRP A 57 -3.77 6.55 10.26
N ASN A 58 -3.73 7.51 9.34
CA ASN A 58 -3.90 8.93 9.58
C ASN A 58 -5.23 9.40 8.97
N GLY A 59 -5.87 10.41 9.56
CA GLY A 59 -7.13 10.97 9.04
C GLY A 59 -8.24 10.93 10.06
N PRO A 60 -9.42 11.49 9.74
CA PRO A 60 -10.11 11.29 8.46
C PRO A 60 -9.70 12.24 7.32
N TYR A 61 -9.73 11.72 6.10
CA TYR A 61 -9.62 12.46 4.85
C TYR A 61 -10.83 12.22 3.97
N TYR A 62 -11.03 13.08 2.98
CA TYR A 62 -12.05 12.90 1.95
C TYR A 62 -11.41 12.82 0.57
N ILE A 63 -11.96 11.97 -0.31
CA ILE A 63 -11.59 11.97 -1.72
C ILE A 63 -12.04 13.28 -2.34
N HIS A 64 -11.11 14.08 -2.85
CA HIS A 64 -11.37 15.30 -3.58
C HIS A 64 -11.53 15.03 -5.08
N ASP A 65 -10.61 14.24 -5.65
CA ASP A 65 -10.59 13.91 -7.07
C ASP A 65 -10.02 12.50 -7.30
N ARG A 66 -10.41 11.87 -8.41
CA ARG A 66 -9.95 10.55 -8.85
C ARG A 66 -9.28 10.67 -10.21
N ARG A 67 -8.01 10.26 -10.28
CA ARG A 67 -7.24 10.24 -11.53
C ARG A 67 -7.34 8.87 -12.20
N ASN A 68 -7.11 8.85 -13.52
CA ASN A 68 -7.28 7.65 -14.37
C ASN A 68 -6.35 6.48 -14.02
N ASN A 69 -5.30 6.70 -13.22
CA ASN A 69 -4.31 5.71 -12.81
C ASN A 69 -4.59 5.07 -11.44
N GLY A 70 -5.80 5.21 -10.90
CA GLY A 70 -6.14 4.67 -9.57
C GLY A 70 -5.55 5.46 -8.41
N THR A 71 -5.07 6.68 -8.67
CA THR A 71 -4.65 7.61 -7.61
C THR A 71 -5.77 8.59 -7.25
N TYR A 72 -5.76 9.00 -6.00
CA TYR A 72 -6.76 9.87 -5.42
C TYR A 72 -6.11 11.12 -4.84
N GLN A 73 -6.73 12.27 -5.08
CA GLN A 73 -6.39 13.49 -4.38
C GLN A 73 -7.22 13.58 -3.11
N LEU A 74 -6.56 13.82 -1.97
CA LEU A 74 -7.21 13.86 -0.67
C LEU A 74 -7.38 15.30 -0.20
N ARG A 75 -8.45 15.57 0.55
CA ARG A 75 -8.64 16.82 1.29
C ARG A 75 -8.91 16.56 2.76
N THR A 76 -8.53 17.50 3.61
CA THR A 76 -8.92 17.51 5.03
C THR A 76 -10.35 18.00 5.19
N ILE A 77 -10.91 17.87 6.40
CA ILE A 77 -12.21 18.42 6.76
C ILE A 77 -12.28 19.94 6.55
N ASP A 78 -11.18 20.65 6.80
CA ASP A 78 -11.05 22.10 6.59
C ASP A 78 -10.96 22.50 5.11
N GLY A 79 -11.07 21.53 4.19
CA GLY A 79 -11.01 21.77 2.74
C GLY A 79 -9.60 21.91 2.18
N LYS A 80 -8.54 21.76 3.00
CA LYS A 80 -7.16 21.82 2.51
C LYS A 80 -6.84 20.57 1.69
N ILE A 81 -6.50 20.79 0.42
CA ILE A 81 -6.09 19.74 -0.51
C ILE A 81 -4.66 19.32 -0.20
N ARG A 82 -4.42 18.01 -0.08
CA ARG A 82 -3.06 17.47 -0.01
C ARG A 82 -2.41 17.56 -1.38
N ALA A 83 -1.20 18.13 -1.42
CA ALA A 83 -0.43 18.26 -2.65
C ALA A 83 -0.03 16.89 -3.25
N HIS A 84 0.18 15.89 -2.40
CA HIS A 84 0.53 14.53 -2.81
C HIS A 84 -0.71 13.69 -3.11
N VAL A 85 -0.71 13.01 -4.27
CA VAL A 85 -1.73 12.02 -4.65
C VAL A 85 -1.46 10.70 -3.97
N SER A 86 -2.49 10.02 -3.49
CA SER A 86 -2.35 8.74 -2.79
C SER A 86 -2.79 7.60 -3.71
N MET A 87 -2.08 6.48 -3.72
CA MET A 87 -2.53 5.30 -4.45
C MET A 87 -3.75 4.69 -3.75
N GLY A 88 -4.60 3.96 -4.48
CA GLY A 88 -5.74 3.24 -3.88
C GLY A 88 -5.36 2.35 -2.69
N ASP A 89 -4.19 1.71 -2.73
CA ASP A 89 -3.69 0.83 -1.65
C ASP A 89 -3.20 1.59 -0.41
N ASP A 90 -2.94 2.89 -0.56
CA ASP A 90 -2.50 3.75 0.54
C ASP A 90 -3.69 4.26 1.35
N VAL A 91 -4.91 4.13 0.82
CA VAL A 91 -6.13 4.60 1.44
C VAL A 91 -7.05 3.44 1.79
N THR A 92 -7.74 3.55 2.92
CA THR A 92 -8.79 2.61 3.32
C THR A 92 -10.06 3.35 3.66
N ARG A 93 -11.23 2.78 3.37
CA ARG A 93 -12.52 3.36 3.75
C ARG A 93 -12.55 3.50 5.27
N ASN A 94 -12.92 4.67 5.77
CA ASN A 94 -13.11 4.85 7.19
C ASN A 94 -14.45 4.20 7.58
N LEU A 95 -14.39 2.92 7.95
CA LEU A 95 -15.52 2.16 8.44
C LEU A 95 -15.58 2.22 9.96
N ALA A 96 -15.42 3.38 10.62
CA ALA A 96 -15.48 3.47 12.09
C ALA A 96 -16.80 2.96 12.73
N HIS A 97 -17.77 2.46 11.94
CA HIS A 97 -18.91 1.66 12.40
C HIS A 97 -18.70 0.13 12.35
N MET A 98 -17.60 -0.36 11.80
CA MET A 98 -17.26 -1.77 11.62
C MET A 98 -15.76 -1.99 11.85
N ILE A 99 -15.45 -2.59 13.00
CA ILE A 99 -14.25 -3.41 13.26
C ILE A 99 -13.00 -2.63 13.70
N PHE A 100 -12.98 -2.23 14.97
CA PHE A 100 -11.77 -2.33 15.80
C PHE A 100 -11.58 -3.79 16.19
N VAL A 101 -11.04 -4.64 15.32
CA VAL A 101 -10.47 -5.94 15.71
C VAL A 101 -9.33 -6.23 14.76
N ASP A 102 -8.12 -6.15 15.28
CA ASP A 102 -7.00 -7.07 15.04
C ASP A 102 -5.83 -6.57 15.90
N ILE A 103 -5.86 -6.99 17.18
CA ILE A 103 -4.71 -7.08 18.10
C ILE A 103 -4.26 -8.53 18.08
#